data_AF-A0A2V8GBC0-F1
#
_entry.id   AF-A0A2V8GBC0-F1
#
_cell.length_a   1.000
_cell.length_b   1.000
_cell.length_c   1.000
_cell.angle_alpha   90.00
_cell.angle_beta   90.00
_cell.angle_gamma   90.00
#
_symmetry.space_group_name_H-M   'P 1'
#
loop_
_entity.id
_entity.type
_entity.pdbx_description
1 polymer ?
#
loop_
_entity_poly.entity_id
_entity_poly.type
_entity_poly.pdbx_seq_one_letter_code
_entity_poly.pdbx_strand_id
1 'polypeptide(L)'
;MTAGTPQIDAGGTSATLPINVTFGAQGTLVLTATNSVGTSETFATAGNSLVVLSLTPAGDADNDGLTNEYELAIGTDPTSPDTDHDGIPDGWELRFGLNPLDAADANQDADGDGATNLEEFAAGTSPVNPHTVPPAVAEVFPANGATNYPTNGVVIVRFDEPLLTAVAIDVAKQALGAALPASQSQVDLTAAAQALQAYLRTHGEGDTVVPGTVRVRRNGIDVAGAVTLSNDKLSITFTPSQALLASSLYTVTVAGVRDAAGNPMTQAFESVFTTGQSGDTSAPRVLLTNPSSGMSGVPVNAPVTVQFTKRLDPATLTAQSFAAYDNFTGQQVAGMIQMEPSGLVASFVPQTTWAPGRSFSVYLNTDIKDSAGNRLQSYSFSFSTSFFADAQGPHIVGT
;
A
#
# COMPACT_ATOMS: atom_id res chain seq x y z
N MET A 1 -15.68 13.03 43.07
CA MET A 1 -14.83 13.80 42.13
C MET A 1 -13.89 14.67 42.94
N THR A 2 -12.61 14.67 42.63
CA THR A 2 -11.64 15.62 43.22
C THR A 2 -10.96 16.38 42.08
N ALA A 3 -11.09 17.70 42.09
CA ALA A 3 -10.35 18.57 41.18
C ALA A 3 -8.92 18.76 41.70
N GLY A 4 -7.94 18.67 40.79
CA GLY A 4 -6.55 19.01 41.06
C GLY A 4 -6.31 20.52 41.01
N THR A 5 -5.05 20.94 40.91
CA THR A 5 -4.69 22.36 40.80
C THR A 5 -4.75 22.77 39.33
N PRO A 6 -5.50 23.83 38.95
CA PRO A 6 -5.49 24.36 37.59
C PRO A 6 -4.06 24.70 37.15
N GLN A 7 -3.66 24.23 35.97
CA GLN A 7 -2.39 24.59 35.34
C GLN A 7 -2.68 25.60 34.24
N ILE A 8 -2.10 26.79 34.33
CA ILE A 8 -2.29 27.86 33.34
C ILE A 8 -1.03 27.89 32.48
N ASP A 9 -1.19 28.03 31.17
CA ASP A 9 -0.04 28.22 30.28
C ASP A 9 0.71 29.52 30.61
N ALA A 10 1.96 29.62 30.16
CA ALA A 10 2.77 30.82 30.38
C ALA A 10 2.19 32.08 29.70
N GLY A 11 1.27 31.91 28.74
CA GLY A 11 0.58 32.99 28.03
C GLY A 11 -0.66 33.53 28.76
N GLY A 12 -1.18 32.83 29.77
CA GLY A 12 -2.46 33.12 30.41
C GLY A 12 -3.67 32.89 29.49
N THR A 13 -3.49 32.18 28.38
CA THR A 13 -4.47 31.99 27.31
C THR A 13 -5.26 30.70 27.44
N SER A 14 -4.73 29.71 28.16
CA SER A 14 -5.40 28.43 28.41
C SER A 14 -5.14 27.93 29.83
N ALA A 15 -6.09 27.14 30.36
CA ALA A 15 -5.96 26.49 31.66
C ALA A 15 -6.49 25.06 31.62
N THR A 16 -5.74 24.12 32.18
CA THR A 16 -6.12 22.70 32.30
C THR A 16 -6.40 22.38 33.77
N LEU A 17 -7.58 21.83 34.06
CA LEU A 17 -7.94 21.35 35.39
C LEU A 17 -8.03 19.81 35.39
N PRO A 18 -7.05 19.09 35.96
CA PRO A 18 -7.17 17.64 36.09
C PRO A 18 -8.28 17.32 37.09
N ILE A 19 -9.23 16.45 36.72
CA ILE A 19 -10.33 16.02 37.59
C ILE A 19 -10.29 14.50 37.69
N ASN A 20 -10.16 13.98 38.92
CA ASN A 20 -10.33 12.56 39.18
C ASN A 20 -11.80 12.25 39.43
N VAL A 21 -12.40 11.44 38.56
CA VAL A 21 -13.77 10.97 38.67
C VAL A 21 -13.76 9.51 39.14
N THR A 22 -14.29 9.26 40.34
CA THR A 22 -14.50 7.91 40.85
C THR A 22 -15.84 7.36 40.36
N PHE A 23 -15.90 6.06 40.05
CA PHE A 23 -17.11 5.39 39.59
C PHE A 23 -18.29 5.63 40.56
N GLY A 24 -19.45 6.03 40.02
CA GLY A 24 -20.66 6.34 40.78
C GLY A 24 -20.74 7.76 41.39
N ALA A 25 -19.76 8.63 41.16
CA ALA A 25 -19.83 10.02 41.60
C ALA A 25 -20.79 10.83 40.71
N GLN A 26 -21.71 11.58 41.33
CA GLN A 26 -22.51 12.62 40.67
C GLN A 26 -22.02 14.00 41.11
N GLY A 27 -21.94 14.96 40.20
CA GLY A 27 -21.51 16.32 40.51
C GLY A 27 -21.72 17.27 39.33
N THR A 28 -21.74 18.56 39.62
CA THR A 28 -21.81 19.62 38.61
C THR A 28 -20.42 20.25 38.49
N LEU A 29 -19.86 20.28 37.28
CA LEU A 29 -18.63 21.01 37.00
C LEU A 29 -19.00 22.46 36.65
N VAL A 30 -18.55 23.41 37.47
CA VAL A 30 -18.66 24.84 37.18
C VAL A 30 -17.26 25.37 36.94
N LEU A 31 -16.99 25.81 35.71
CA LEU A 31 -15.74 26.49 35.35
C LEU A 31 -15.96 27.99 35.45
N THR A 32 -15.12 28.67 36.23
CA THR A 32 -15.15 30.13 36.39
C THR A 32 -13.72 30.63 36.40
N ALA A 33 -13.33 31.33 35.32
CA ALA A 33 -12.03 32.00 35.27
C ALA A 33 -12.18 33.40 35.86
N THR A 34 -11.30 33.79 36.79
CA THR A 34 -11.33 35.14 37.39
C THR A 34 -9.94 35.77 37.26
N ASN A 35 -9.86 37.00 36.75
CA ASN A 35 -8.65 37.80 36.77
C ASN A 35 -8.92 39.15 37.45
N SER A 36 -7.92 40.04 37.49
CA SER A 36 -8.02 41.37 38.13
C SER A 36 -9.00 42.33 37.43
N VAL A 37 -9.48 41.99 36.23
CA VAL A 37 -10.42 42.78 35.42
C VAL A 37 -11.86 42.25 35.56
N GLY A 38 -12.05 41.01 36.04
CA GLY A 38 -13.36 40.44 36.33
C GLY A 38 -13.41 38.91 36.23
N THR A 39 -14.62 38.37 36.40
CA THR A 39 -14.97 36.95 36.17
C THR A 39 -15.41 36.74 34.73
N SER A 40 -15.05 35.60 34.13
CA SER A 40 -15.68 35.11 32.89
C SER A 40 -17.17 34.86 33.12
N GLU A 41 -17.98 34.88 32.06
CA GLU A 41 -19.34 34.35 32.18
C GLU A 41 -19.28 32.88 32.61
N THR A 42 -20.13 32.50 33.57
CA THR A 42 -20.31 31.10 33.94
C THR A 42 -20.95 30.35 32.79
N PHE A 43 -20.22 29.44 32.16
CA PHE A 43 -20.76 28.55 31.11
C PHE A 43 -21.69 27.47 31.66
N ALA A 44 -22.16 27.54 32.90
CA ALA A 44 -23.07 26.56 33.48
C ALA A 44 -24.52 26.97 33.24
N THR A 45 -24.99 26.89 31.99
CA THR A 45 -26.44 26.82 31.73
C THR A 45 -26.98 25.47 32.20
N ALA A 46 -28.17 25.46 32.81
CA ALA A 46 -28.87 24.21 33.10
C ALA A 46 -29.06 23.43 31.79
N GLY A 47 -28.50 22.22 31.72
CA GLY A 47 -28.54 21.38 30.50
C GLY A 47 -27.18 20.94 29.97
N ASN A 48 -26.07 21.51 30.44
CA ASN A 48 -24.74 21.05 30.02
C ASN A 48 -24.40 19.70 30.67
N SER A 49 -24.14 18.68 29.84
CA SER A 49 -23.78 17.32 30.26
C SER A 49 -22.26 17.15 30.16
N LEU A 50 -21.61 16.76 31.26
CA LEU A 50 -20.24 16.24 31.23
C LEU A 50 -20.32 14.73 31.01
N VAL A 51 -20.03 14.28 29.80
CA VAL A 51 -19.93 12.86 29.48
C VAL A 51 -18.51 12.39 29.77
N VAL A 52 -18.36 11.47 30.72
CA VAL A 52 -17.09 10.79 30.95
C VAL A 52 -17.09 9.53 30.10
N LEU A 53 -16.37 9.58 28.98
CA LEU A 53 -16.15 8.42 28.13
C LEU A 53 -15.08 7.53 28.77
N SER A 54 -15.44 6.27 29.06
CA SER A 54 -14.50 5.25 29.57
C SER A 54 -13.98 4.41 28.42
N LEU A 55 -13.25 5.04 27.50
CA LEU A 55 -12.72 4.41 26.30
C LEU A 55 -11.24 4.08 26.48
N THR A 56 -10.81 2.96 25.88
CA THR A 56 -9.38 2.63 25.82
C THR A 56 -8.73 3.52 24.75
N PRO A 57 -7.66 4.27 25.05
CA PRO A 57 -7.04 5.20 24.08
C PRO A 57 -6.71 4.54 22.73
N ALA A 58 -6.15 3.33 22.76
CA ALA A 58 -5.81 2.55 21.56
C ALA A 58 -6.94 1.64 21.04
N GLY A 59 -8.15 1.73 21.61
CA GLY A 59 -9.32 1.07 21.06
C GLY A 59 -9.98 1.93 19.98
N ASP A 60 -10.88 1.32 19.24
CA ASP A 60 -11.71 1.92 18.19
C ASP A 60 -13.16 1.59 18.60
N ALA A 61 -13.89 2.58 19.12
CA ALA A 61 -15.12 2.30 19.86
C ALA A 61 -16.37 2.26 18.97
N ASP A 62 -16.36 2.92 17.82
CA ASP A 62 -17.42 2.86 16.81
C ASP A 62 -17.07 1.99 15.59
N ASN A 63 -15.82 1.53 15.47
CA ASN A 63 -15.33 0.64 14.42
C ASN A 63 -15.27 1.31 13.03
N ASP A 64 -14.88 2.58 12.98
CA ASP A 64 -14.70 3.34 11.74
C ASP A 64 -13.25 3.28 11.22
N GLY A 65 -12.33 2.71 12.01
CA GLY A 65 -10.91 2.59 11.69
C GLY A 65 -10.01 3.60 12.39
N LEU A 66 -10.53 4.50 13.22
CA LEU A 66 -9.73 5.39 14.05
C LEU A 66 -9.68 4.90 15.49
N THR A 67 -8.58 5.21 16.17
CA THR A 67 -8.48 4.94 17.61
C THR A 67 -9.03 6.12 18.39
N ASN A 68 -9.67 5.87 19.53
CA ASN A 68 -10.27 6.89 20.40
C ASN A 68 -9.32 8.06 20.72
N GLU A 69 -8.02 7.78 20.95
CA GLU A 69 -7.03 8.83 21.23
C GLU A 69 -6.73 9.69 20.01
N TYR A 70 -6.76 9.10 18.81
CA TYR A 70 -6.55 9.80 17.55
C TYR A 70 -7.77 10.67 17.19
N GLU A 71 -8.97 10.15 17.38
CA GLU A 71 -10.22 10.89 17.11
C GLU A 71 -10.32 12.16 17.97
N LEU A 72 -10.09 12.02 19.28
CA LEU A 72 -9.98 13.16 20.20
C LEU A 72 -8.89 14.17 19.79
N ALA A 73 -7.82 13.68 19.17
CA ALA A 73 -6.69 14.48 18.72
C ALA A 73 -7.04 15.36 17.51
N ILE A 74 -7.82 14.83 16.57
CA ILE A 74 -8.26 15.57 15.37
C ILE A 74 -9.63 16.25 15.51
N GLY A 75 -10.35 15.97 16.60
CA GLY A 75 -11.62 16.62 16.92
C GLY A 75 -12.86 15.86 16.46
N THR A 76 -12.73 14.61 16.03
CA THR A 76 -13.85 13.71 15.73
C THR A 76 -14.42 13.08 17.02
N ASP A 77 -15.64 12.54 16.95
CA ASP A 77 -16.31 11.90 18.09
C ASP A 77 -15.98 10.40 18.16
N PRO A 78 -15.24 9.93 19.20
CA PRO A 78 -14.84 8.52 19.36
C PRO A 78 -15.97 7.49 19.45
N THR A 79 -17.22 7.91 19.36
CA THR A 79 -18.40 7.06 19.48
C THR A 79 -19.35 7.22 18.31
N SER A 80 -18.99 8.02 17.32
CA SER A 80 -19.73 8.23 16.09
C SER A 80 -18.82 7.93 14.91
N PRO A 81 -19.09 6.86 14.14
CA PRO A 81 -18.22 6.49 13.03
C PRO A 81 -18.22 7.51 11.88
N ASP A 82 -19.11 8.49 11.93
CA ASP A 82 -19.33 9.57 10.97
C ASP A 82 -19.66 10.81 11.82
N THR A 83 -18.68 11.68 12.03
CA THR A 83 -18.78 12.80 12.97
C THR A 83 -19.65 13.93 12.41
N ASP A 84 -19.52 14.24 11.13
CA ASP A 84 -20.22 15.36 10.49
C ASP A 84 -21.56 14.97 9.83
N HIS A 85 -21.88 13.68 9.85
CA HIS A 85 -23.15 13.06 9.45
C HIS A 85 -23.44 13.15 7.95
N ASP A 86 -22.41 13.02 7.11
CA ASP A 86 -22.54 13.05 5.66
C ASP A 86 -22.67 11.67 5.00
N GLY A 87 -22.48 10.61 5.78
CA GLY A 87 -22.58 9.21 5.35
C GLY A 87 -21.24 8.56 5.01
N ILE A 88 -20.12 9.26 5.11
CA ILE A 88 -18.77 8.74 4.96
C ILE A 88 -18.13 8.61 6.36
N PRO A 89 -17.49 7.46 6.68
CA PRO A 89 -16.86 7.31 7.99
C PRO A 89 -15.54 8.06 8.15
N ASP A 90 -15.27 8.61 9.34
CA ASP A 90 -14.13 9.52 9.58
C ASP A 90 -12.79 8.86 9.19
N GLY A 91 -12.62 7.58 9.54
CA GLY A 91 -11.45 6.80 9.16
C GLY A 91 -11.26 6.67 7.65
N TRP A 92 -12.35 6.49 6.90
CA TRP A 92 -12.30 6.41 5.44
C TRP A 92 -11.97 7.76 4.81
N GLU A 93 -12.56 8.84 5.32
CA GLU A 93 -12.27 10.20 4.84
C GLU A 93 -10.79 10.55 4.99
N LEU A 94 -10.23 10.32 6.18
CA LEU A 94 -8.81 10.58 6.43
C LEU A 94 -7.90 9.77 5.53
N ARG A 95 -8.25 8.51 5.26
CA ARG A 95 -7.47 7.64 4.37
C ARG A 95 -7.30 8.26 2.99
N PHE A 96 -8.34 8.92 2.48
CA PHE A 96 -8.36 9.54 1.17
C PHE A 96 -8.06 11.05 1.19
N GLY A 97 -7.85 11.62 2.37
CA GLY A 97 -7.50 13.03 2.53
C GLY A 97 -8.71 13.98 2.47
N LEU A 98 -9.90 13.45 2.71
CA LEU A 98 -11.12 14.22 2.98
C LEU A 98 -11.15 14.68 4.44
N ASN A 99 -12.10 15.53 4.78
CA ASN A 99 -12.19 16.18 6.08
C ASN A 99 -13.43 15.71 6.87
N PRO A 100 -13.24 14.90 7.93
CA PRO A 100 -14.34 14.30 8.72
C PRO A 100 -15.14 15.28 9.61
N LEU A 101 -14.96 16.57 9.37
CA LEU A 101 -15.63 17.67 10.05
C LEU A 101 -16.30 18.62 9.05
N ASP A 102 -16.32 18.29 7.75
CA ASP A 102 -16.91 19.06 6.67
C ASP A 102 -17.82 18.23 5.76
N ALA A 103 -19.05 18.03 6.21
CA ALA A 103 -20.10 17.29 5.52
C ALA A 103 -20.42 17.75 4.07
N ALA A 104 -19.89 18.91 3.65
CA ALA A 104 -20.03 19.36 2.28
C ALA A 104 -19.11 18.59 1.32
N ASP A 105 -18.02 18.01 1.80
CA ASP A 105 -17.03 17.34 0.97
C ASP A 105 -17.50 15.97 0.46
N ALA A 106 -18.43 15.28 1.14
CA ALA A 106 -19.13 14.12 0.58
C ALA A 106 -19.76 14.37 -0.80
N ASN A 107 -20.18 15.61 -1.08
CA ASN A 107 -20.81 16.00 -2.34
C ASN A 107 -19.81 16.59 -3.35
N GLN A 108 -18.52 16.65 -3.01
CA GLN A 108 -17.47 17.07 -3.92
C GLN A 108 -17.03 15.90 -4.81
N ASP A 109 -16.45 16.24 -5.95
CA ASP A 109 -15.86 15.33 -6.92
C ASP A 109 -14.36 15.61 -6.89
N ALA A 110 -13.65 14.92 -5.98
CA ALA A 110 -12.27 15.27 -5.64
C ALA A 110 -11.26 14.91 -6.74
N ASP A 111 -11.59 13.97 -7.63
CA ASP A 111 -10.74 13.57 -8.75
C ASP A 111 -11.23 14.01 -10.15
N GLY A 112 -12.45 14.54 -10.24
CA GLY A 112 -13.01 15.12 -11.45
C GLY A 112 -13.59 14.11 -12.43
N ASP A 113 -13.91 12.89 -12.00
CA ASP A 113 -14.47 11.84 -12.85
C ASP A 113 -16.01 11.90 -12.98
N GLY A 114 -16.64 12.76 -12.17
CA GLY A 114 -18.08 13.00 -12.16
C GLY A 114 -18.87 12.19 -11.12
N ALA A 115 -18.22 11.33 -10.33
CA ALA A 115 -18.77 10.75 -9.11
C ALA A 115 -18.45 11.67 -7.91
N THR A 116 -19.37 11.71 -6.93
CA THR A 116 -19.11 12.36 -5.65
C THR A 116 -18.36 11.43 -4.70
N ASN A 117 -17.62 11.99 -3.75
CA ASN A 117 -16.89 11.23 -2.74
C ASN A 117 -17.79 10.19 -2.01
N LEU A 118 -19.04 10.55 -1.73
CA LEU A 118 -20.02 9.64 -1.12
C LEU A 118 -20.44 8.50 -2.06
N GLU A 119 -20.62 8.78 -3.36
CA GLU A 119 -20.92 7.75 -4.35
C GLU A 119 -19.76 6.75 -4.50
N GLU A 120 -18.54 7.24 -4.40
CA GLU A 120 -17.33 6.41 -4.48
C GLU A 120 -17.13 5.56 -3.22
N PHE A 121 -17.37 6.13 -2.04
CA PHE A 121 -17.44 5.35 -0.79
C PHE A 121 -18.46 4.20 -0.93
N ALA A 122 -19.66 4.51 -1.44
CA ALA A 122 -20.70 3.50 -1.65
C ALA A 122 -20.33 2.46 -2.72
N ALA A 123 -19.50 2.82 -3.70
CA ALA A 123 -19.00 1.92 -4.76
C ALA A 123 -17.76 1.12 -4.35
N GLY A 124 -17.07 1.54 -3.28
CA GLY A 124 -15.76 1.03 -2.91
C GLY A 124 -14.68 1.37 -3.94
N THR A 125 -14.72 2.61 -4.44
CA THR A 125 -13.72 3.22 -5.33
C THR A 125 -13.01 4.36 -4.61
N SER A 126 -11.96 4.89 -5.23
CA SER A 126 -11.05 5.87 -4.63
C SER A 126 -11.40 7.29 -5.06
N PRO A 127 -11.80 8.19 -4.14
CA PRO A 127 -12.21 9.57 -4.44
C PRO A 127 -11.12 10.51 -4.93
N VAL A 128 -9.91 10.00 -5.03
CA VAL A 128 -8.73 10.75 -5.47
C VAL A 128 -8.11 10.11 -6.71
N ASN A 129 -8.81 9.19 -7.39
CA ASN A 129 -8.29 8.47 -8.54
C ASN A 129 -9.38 8.24 -9.61
N PRO A 130 -9.38 9.04 -10.70
CA PRO A 130 -10.48 9.08 -11.67
C PRO A 130 -10.49 7.87 -12.62
N HIS A 131 -9.68 6.86 -12.32
CA HIS A 131 -9.63 5.64 -13.08
C HIS A 131 -10.85 4.79 -12.74
N THR A 132 -11.69 4.53 -13.73
CA THR A 132 -12.95 3.78 -13.58
C THR A 132 -12.97 2.47 -14.37
N VAL A 133 -11.88 2.15 -15.06
CA VAL A 133 -11.79 0.93 -15.86
C VAL A 133 -11.41 -0.23 -14.94
N PRO A 134 -12.18 -1.33 -14.89
CA PRO A 134 -11.81 -2.49 -14.09
C PRO A 134 -10.52 -3.17 -14.58
N PRO A 135 -9.74 -3.78 -13.66
CA PRO A 135 -8.52 -4.49 -14.02
C PRO A 135 -8.82 -5.72 -14.86
N ALA A 136 -8.03 -5.93 -15.91
CA ALA A 136 -8.09 -7.12 -16.74
C ALA A 136 -6.75 -7.86 -16.76
N VAL A 137 -6.81 -9.17 -17.05
CA VAL A 137 -5.60 -9.97 -17.24
C VAL A 137 -4.99 -9.64 -18.60
N ALA A 138 -3.84 -8.98 -18.59
CA ALA A 138 -3.05 -8.67 -19.79
C ALA A 138 -2.28 -9.89 -20.30
N GLU A 139 -1.73 -10.70 -19.40
CA GLU A 139 -0.96 -11.89 -19.76
C GLU A 139 -1.06 -12.96 -18.66
N VAL A 140 -1.02 -14.24 -19.06
CA VAL A 140 -0.84 -15.36 -18.14
C VAL A 140 0.34 -16.20 -18.58
N PHE A 141 1.14 -16.65 -17.61
CA PHE A 141 2.19 -17.62 -17.79
C PHE A 141 1.94 -18.83 -16.87
N PRO A 142 1.86 -20.06 -17.37
CA PRO A 142 1.98 -20.45 -18.77
C PRO A 142 0.88 -19.82 -19.63
N ALA A 143 1.20 -19.53 -20.90
CA ALA A 143 0.21 -19.01 -21.83
C ALA A 143 -0.98 -19.99 -21.97
N ASN A 144 -2.17 -19.47 -22.28
CA ASN A 144 -3.36 -20.31 -22.45
C ASN A 144 -3.13 -21.39 -23.53
N GLY A 145 -3.40 -22.65 -23.18
CA GLY A 145 -3.16 -23.81 -24.03
C GLY A 145 -1.71 -24.30 -24.06
N ALA A 146 -0.80 -23.75 -23.24
CA ALA A 146 0.58 -24.20 -23.19
C ALA A 146 0.68 -25.71 -22.87
N THR A 147 1.64 -26.38 -23.51
CA THR A 147 1.93 -27.80 -23.29
C THR A 147 3.38 -27.98 -22.86
N ASN A 148 3.72 -29.14 -22.30
CA ASN A 148 5.05 -29.46 -21.79
C ASN A 148 5.57 -28.49 -20.72
N TYR A 149 4.66 -27.89 -19.94
CA TYR A 149 5.05 -26.97 -18.87
C TYR A 149 5.77 -27.72 -17.72
N PRO A 150 6.90 -27.24 -17.19
CA PRO A 150 7.63 -27.93 -16.13
C PRO A 150 6.78 -28.16 -14.87
N THR A 151 6.96 -29.31 -14.23
CA THR A 151 6.17 -29.70 -13.06
C THR A 151 6.45 -28.87 -11.80
N ASN A 152 7.59 -28.18 -11.72
CA ASN A 152 7.93 -27.24 -10.66
C ASN A 152 7.62 -25.77 -11.00
N GLY A 153 6.88 -25.54 -12.09
CA GLY A 153 6.53 -24.22 -12.56
C GLY A 153 5.54 -23.46 -11.66
N VAL A 154 5.68 -22.14 -11.60
CA VAL A 154 4.72 -21.21 -10.98
C VAL A 154 3.77 -20.62 -12.03
N VAL A 155 2.54 -20.29 -11.63
CA VAL A 155 1.61 -19.56 -12.49
C VAL A 155 1.75 -18.07 -12.22
N ILE A 156 1.97 -17.26 -13.24
CA ILE A 156 2.08 -15.80 -13.14
C ILE A 156 0.93 -15.21 -13.94
N VAL A 157 0.15 -14.34 -13.30
CA VAL A 157 -0.95 -13.59 -13.93
C VAL A 157 -0.58 -12.13 -13.87
N ARG A 158 -0.43 -11.49 -15.03
CA ARG A 158 -0.15 -10.06 -15.18
C ARG A 158 -1.42 -9.32 -15.56
N PHE A 159 -1.62 -8.17 -14.92
CA PHE A 159 -2.73 -7.27 -15.16
C PHE A 159 -2.27 -6.08 -16.02
N ASP A 160 -3.21 -5.46 -16.71
CA ASP A 160 -2.98 -4.26 -17.51
C ASP A 160 -2.72 -3.01 -16.66
N GLU A 161 -3.03 -3.08 -15.37
CA GLU A 161 -2.84 -2.01 -14.42
C GLU A 161 -2.44 -2.50 -13.01
N PRO A 162 -1.85 -1.63 -12.17
CA PRO A 162 -1.47 -1.99 -10.82
C PRO A 162 -2.69 -2.38 -9.97
N LEU A 163 -2.58 -3.51 -9.27
CA LEU A 163 -3.61 -3.95 -8.35
C LEU A 163 -3.55 -3.21 -7.02
N LEU A 164 -4.72 -3.06 -6.38
CA LEU A 164 -4.80 -2.54 -5.02
C LEU A 164 -4.17 -3.54 -4.04
N THR A 165 -3.06 -3.14 -3.44
CA THR A 165 -2.51 -3.83 -2.26
C THR A 165 -3.38 -3.51 -1.04
N ALA A 166 -3.35 -4.35 0.02
CA ALA A 166 -3.69 -3.81 1.35
C ALA A 166 -3.04 -2.46 1.53
N VAL A 167 -3.78 -1.59 2.19
CA VAL A 167 -3.30 -0.29 2.65
C VAL A 167 -1.95 -0.50 3.30
N ALA A 168 -0.88 0.01 2.67
CA ALA A 168 0.42 -0.02 3.29
C ALA A 168 0.30 0.78 4.59
N ILE A 169 0.75 0.21 5.71
CA ILE A 169 0.65 0.87 7.02
C ILE A 169 1.27 2.28 6.98
N ASP A 170 2.27 2.50 6.12
CA ASP A 170 2.91 3.80 5.93
C ASP A 170 2.01 4.82 5.23
N VAL A 171 1.11 4.39 4.34
CA VAL A 171 0.12 5.28 3.70
C VAL A 171 -0.91 5.71 4.74
N ALA A 172 -1.43 4.78 5.53
CA ALA A 172 -2.33 5.09 6.64
C ALA A 172 -1.65 6.03 7.66
N LYS A 173 -0.38 5.76 8.02
CA LYS A 173 0.40 6.65 8.90
C LYS A 173 0.59 8.05 8.32
N GLN A 174 0.81 8.18 7.01
CA GLN A 174 0.99 9.48 6.37
C GLN A 174 -0.31 10.29 6.36
N ALA A 175 -1.43 9.65 6.02
CA ALA A 175 -2.76 10.26 6.07
C ALA A 175 -3.09 10.76 7.49
N LEU A 176 -2.93 9.89 8.49
CA LEU A 176 -3.15 10.24 9.89
C LEU A 176 -2.15 11.32 10.37
N GLY A 177 -0.89 11.24 9.94
CA GLY A 177 0.12 12.24 10.28
C GLY A 177 -0.17 13.64 9.71
N ALA A 178 -0.81 13.72 8.53
CA ALA A 178 -1.11 14.98 7.87
C ALA A 178 -2.28 15.75 8.54
N ALA A 179 -3.24 15.03 9.12
CA ALA A 179 -4.39 15.62 9.80
C ALA A 179 -4.08 16.05 11.26
N LEU A 180 -3.03 15.49 11.88
CA LEU A 180 -2.65 15.84 13.24
C LEU A 180 -2.21 17.31 13.39
N PRO A 181 -2.74 18.05 14.38
CA PRO A 181 -2.23 19.37 14.73
C PRO A 181 -0.75 19.33 15.16
N ALA A 182 0.03 20.31 14.73
CA ALA A 182 1.49 20.38 14.99
C ALA A 182 1.87 20.38 16.48
N SER A 183 0.94 20.64 17.40
CA SER A 183 1.15 20.67 18.86
C SER A 183 0.93 19.33 19.55
N GLN A 184 0.47 18.28 18.86
CA GLN A 184 0.16 16.99 19.47
C GLN A 184 1.25 15.94 19.20
N SER A 185 1.98 15.56 20.25
CA SER A 185 3.12 14.62 20.15
C SER A 185 2.89 13.28 20.85
N GLN A 186 1.69 13.01 21.40
CA GLN A 186 1.43 11.80 22.19
C GLN A 186 0.68 10.69 21.45
N VAL A 187 0.13 10.95 20.26
CA VAL A 187 -0.74 10.01 19.56
C VAL A 187 0.05 8.85 18.96
N ASP A 188 -0.38 7.61 19.22
CA ASP A 188 0.20 6.41 18.62
C ASP A 188 -0.32 6.20 17.19
N LEU A 189 0.36 6.81 16.23
CA LEU A 189 0.08 6.65 14.80
C LEU A 189 0.18 5.21 14.30
N THR A 190 0.89 4.33 15.01
CA THR A 190 0.99 2.92 14.58
C THR A 190 -0.29 2.17 14.91
N ALA A 191 -0.85 2.39 16.10
CA ALA A 191 -2.12 1.77 16.50
C ALA A 191 -3.29 2.27 15.61
N ALA A 192 -3.39 3.59 15.40
CA ALA A 192 -4.41 4.18 14.52
C ALA A 192 -4.30 3.65 13.08
N ALA A 193 -3.09 3.59 12.52
CA ALA A 193 -2.90 3.04 11.17
C ALA A 193 -3.27 1.55 11.06
N GLN A 194 -3.13 0.78 12.15
CA GLN A 194 -3.53 -0.63 12.18
C GLN A 194 -5.06 -0.79 12.27
N ALA A 195 -5.73 0.04 13.08
CA ALA A 195 -7.19 0.08 13.14
C ALA A 195 -7.78 0.42 11.76
N LEU A 196 -7.25 1.46 11.12
CA LEU A 196 -7.71 1.91 9.80
C LEU A 196 -7.49 0.81 8.75
N GLN A 197 -6.34 0.15 8.78
CA GLN A 197 -6.08 -0.97 7.88
C GLN A 197 -7.05 -2.15 8.12
N ALA A 198 -7.44 -2.42 9.37
CA ALA A 198 -8.38 -3.48 9.70
C ALA A 198 -9.80 -3.14 9.20
N TYR A 199 -10.26 -1.91 9.45
CA TYR A 199 -11.52 -1.39 8.96
C TYR A 199 -11.63 -1.48 7.44
N LEU A 200 -10.62 -1.01 6.72
CA LEU A 200 -10.63 -1.02 5.25
C LEU A 200 -10.67 -2.46 4.70
N ARG A 201 -10.01 -3.41 5.37
CA ARG A 201 -10.12 -4.83 5.01
C ARG A 201 -11.53 -5.38 5.19
N THR A 202 -12.24 -5.04 6.25
CA THR A 202 -13.61 -5.56 6.47
C THR A 202 -14.63 -4.95 5.51
N HIS A 203 -14.34 -3.77 4.97
CA HIS A 203 -15.23 -3.04 4.06
C HIS A 203 -14.89 -3.25 2.58
N GLY A 204 -14.04 -4.23 2.25
CA GLY A 204 -13.76 -4.60 0.85
C GLY A 204 -12.79 -3.67 0.12
N GLU A 205 -12.19 -2.73 0.85
CA GLU A 205 -11.09 -1.83 0.47
C GLU A 205 -9.71 -2.46 0.74
N GLY A 206 -9.69 -3.74 1.13
CA GLY A 206 -8.48 -4.48 1.50
C GLY A 206 -8.23 -5.75 0.69
N ASP A 207 -6.94 -5.93 0.38
CA ASP A 207 -6.25 -7.07 -0.22
C ASP A 207 -6.93 -7.74 -1.43
N THR A 208 -6.50 -7.32 -2.63
CA THR A 208 -6.83 -7.99 -3.89
C THR A 208 -6.06 -9.30 -4.11
N VAL A 209 -5.01 -9.55 -3.32
CA VAL A 209 -4.13 -10.71 -3.42
C VAL A 209 -4.19 -11.55 -2.15
N VAL A 210 -5.33 -12.19 -1.92
CA VAL A 210 -5.55 -13.15 -0.85
C VAL A 210 -5.59 -14.59 -1.39
N PRO A 211 -5.40 -15.61 -0.55
CA PRO A 211 -5.64 -16.99 -0.96
C PRO A 211 -7.01 -17.14 -1.65
N GLY A 212 -7.01 -17.66 -2.88
CA GLY A 212 -8.23 -17.81 -3.68
C GLY A 212 -8.40 -16.81 -4.82
N THR A 213 -7.62 -15.73 -4.86
CA THR A 213 -7.57 -14.77 -5.99
C THR A 213 -7.13 -15.46 -7.28
N VAL A 214 -6.06 -16.26 -7.21
CA VAL A 214 -5.59 -17.14 -8.29
C VAL A 214 -5.79 -18.57 -7.83
N ARG A 215 -6.61 -19.34 -8.55
CA ARG A 215 -6.81 -20.77 -8.29
C ARG A 215 -6.27 -21.57 -9.45
N VAL A 216 -5.46 -22.58 -9.14
CA VAL A 216 -5.00 -23.58 -10.09
C VAL A 216 -5.69 -24.89 -9.75
N ARG A 217 -6.43 -25.47 -10.70
CA ARG A 217 -7.25 -26.66 -10.50
C ARG A 217 -6.85 -27.79 -11.44
N ARG A 218 -6.89 -29.02 -10.95
CA ARG A 218 -6.76 -30.26 -11.76
C ARG A 218 -8.00 -31.10 -11.56
N ASN A 219 -8.72 -31.43 -12.64
CA ASN A 219 -9.98 -32.18 -12.59
C ASN A 219 -10.98 -31.58 -11.58
N GLY A 220 -11.02 -30.24 -11.47
CA GLY A 220 -11.88 -29.51 -10.54
C GLY A 220 -11.37 -29.42 -9.09
N ILE A 221 -10.23 -30.02 -8.75
CA ILE A 221 -9.63 -29.99 -7.41
C ILE A 221 -8.57 -28.88 -7.34
N ASP A 222 -8.65 -28.02 -6.33
CA ASP A 222 -7.67 -26.96 -6.08
C ASP A 222 -6.29 -27.55 -5.74
N VAL A 223 -5.26 -27.00 -6.38
CA VAL A 223 -3.86 -27.24 -6.06
C VAL A 223 -3.51 -26.34 -4.87
N ALA A 224 -2.90 -26.91 -3.83
CA ALA A 224 -2.39 -26.11 -2.72
C ALA A 224 -1.20 -25.26 -3.17
N GLY A 225 -1.17 -24.00 -2.75
CA GLY A 225 -0.11 -23.06 -3.10
C GLY A 225 -0.30 -21.70 -2.44
N ALA A 226 0.67 -20.82 -2.63
CA ALA A 226 0.66 -19.45 -2.13
C ALA A 226 0.52 -18.47 -3.28
N VAL A 227 -0.17 -17.35 -3.04
CA VAL A 227 -0.22 -16.20 -3.97
C VAL A 227 0.66 -15.08 -3.44
N THR A 228 1.46 -14.47 -4.31
CA THR A 228 2.35 -13.35 -3.96
C THR A 228 2.27 -12.27 -5.04
N LEU A 229 2.15 -11.01 -4.64
CA LEU A 229 2.14 -9.88 -5.54
C LEU A 229 3.57 -9.41 -5.87
N SER A 230 3.80 -8.99 -7.11
CA SER A 230 5.05 -8.39 -7.55
C SER A 230 5.26 -6.98 -6.98
N ASN A 231 6.52 -6.52 -6.95
CA ASN A 231 6.90 -5.20 -6.43
C ASN A 231 6.23 -4.03 -7.20
N ASP A 232 5.98 -4.21 -8.50
CA ASP A 232 5.29 -3.24 -9.35
C ASP A 232 3.75 -3.34 -9.27
N LYS A 233 3.22 -4.26 -8.47
CA LYS A 233 1.79 -4.55 -8.28
C LYS A 233 1.05 -4.98 -9.54
N LEU A 234 1.77 -5.31 -10.62
CA LEU A 234 1.17 -5.67 -11.90
C LEU A 234 1.00 -7.18 -12.06
N SER A 235 1.57 -8.01 -11.18
CA SER A 235 1.56 -9.46 -11.34
C SER A 235 1.29 -10.20 -10.04
N ILE A 236 0.46 -11.24 -10.10
CA ILE A 236 0.28 -12.22 -9.03
C ILE A 236 0.97 -13.52 -9.45
N THR A 237 1.87 -14.02 -8.62
CA THR A 237 2.45 -15.37 -8.74
C THR A 237 1.73 -16.34 -7.82
N PHE A 238 1.17 -17.41 -8.37
CA PHE A 238 0.78 -18.61 -7.65
C PHE A 238 1.93 -19.62 -7.64
N THR A 239 2.47 -19.92 -6.46
CA THR A 239 3.51 -20.93 -6.23
C THR A 239 2.88 -22.20 -5.66
N PRO A 240 2.83 -23.31 -6.40
CA PRO A 240 2.38 -24.60 -5.88
C PRO A 240 3.21 -25.04 -4.66
N SER A 241 2.56 -25.55 -3.61
CA SER A 241 3.25 -26.04 -2.40
C SER A 241 3.99 -27.36 -2.63
N GLN A 242 3.65 -28.07 -3.71
CA GLN A 242 4.30 -29.29 -4.18
C GLN A 242 4.39 -29.22 -5.71
N ALA A 243 5.31 -29.99 -6.29
CA ALA A 243 5.40 -30.13 -7.74
C ALA A 243 4.05 -30.59 -8.32
N LEU A 244 3.64 -29.93 -9.39
CA LEU A 244 2.47 -30.30 -10.18
C LEU A 244 2.64 -31.73 -10.73
N LEU A 245 1.56 -32.49 -10.77
CA LEU A 245 1.56 -33.81 -11.40
C LEU A 245 1.91 -33.69 -12.90
N ALA A 246 2.73 -34.61 -13.39
CA ALA A 246 3.12 -34.72 -14.78
C ALA A 246 1.93 -35.04 -15.71
N SER A 247 2.05 -34.68 -16.99
CA SER A 247 1.08 -34.98 -18.05
C SER A 247 -0.37 -34.69 -17.66
N SER A 248 -0.59 -33.59 -16.96
CA SER A 248 -1.88 -33.24 -16.38
C SER A 248 -2.35 -31.89 -16.88
N LEU A 249 -3.63 -31.81 -17.22
CA LEU A 249 -4.32 -30.57 -17.54
C LEU A 249 -4.64 -29.81 -16.25
N TYR A 250 -4.30 -28.53 -16.23
CA TYR A 250 -4.64 -27.59 -15.19
C TYR A 250 -5.45 -26.43 -15.76
N THR A 251 -6.40 -25.94 -14.96
CA THR A 251 -7.15 -24.72 -15.22
C THR A 251 -6.70 -23.66 -14.22
N VAL A 252 -6.43 -22.46 -14.71
CA VAL A 252 -6.18 -21.27 -13.90
C VAL A 252 -7.43 -20.42 -13.94
N THR A 253 -7.92 -19.99 -12.77
CA THR A 253 -9.01 -19.02 -12.67
C THR A 253 -8.61 -17.87 -11.79
N VAL A 254 -8.93 -16.66 -12.23
CA VAL A 254 -8.63 -15.40 -11.53
C VAL A 254 -9.92 -14.63 -11.33
N ALA A 255 -10.20 -14.23 -10.10
CA ALA A 255 -11.37 -13.43 -9.74
C ALA A 255 -11.13 -12.68 -8.42
N GLY A 256 -11.95 -11.65 -8.17
CA GLY A 256 -11.94 -10.94 -6.89
C GLY A 256 -10.73 -10.01 -6.70
N VAL A 257 -10.12 -9.53 -7.78
CA VAL A 257 -9.12 -8.46 -7.73
C VAL A 257 -9.78 -7.09 -7.92
N ARG A 258 -9.12 -6.04 -7.43
CA ARG A 258 -9.41 -4.63 -7.70
C ARG A 258 -8.16 -3.94 -8.25
N ASP A 259 -8.32 -2.92 -9.07
CA ASP A 259 -7.21 -2.06 -9.46
C ASP A 259 -6.83 -1.11 -8.30
N ALA A 260 -5.78 -0.31 -8.48
CA ALA A 260 -5.35 0.69 -7.51
C ALA A 260 -6.37 1.81 -7.23
N ALA A 261 -7.41 1.96 -8.06
CA ALA A 261 -8.52 2.88 -7.86
C ALA A 261 -9.70 2.22 -7.10
N GLY A 262 -9.61 0.92 -6.81
CA GLY A 262 -10.68 0.18 -6.14
C GLY A 262 -11.68 -0.48 -7.10
N ASN A 263 -11.58 -0.30 -8.42
CA ASN A 263 -12.51 -0.91 -9.36
C ASN A 263 -12.44 -2.43 -9.31
N PRO A 264 -13.55 -3.13 -9.04
CA PRO A 264 -13.56 -4.59 -8.98
C PRO A 264 -13.51 -5.19 -10.37
N MET A 265 -12.69 -6.25 -10.53
CA MET A 265 -12.70 -7.08 -11.73
C MET A 265 -14.12 -7.59 -12.00
N THR A 266 -14.68 -7.20 -13.15
CA THR A 266 -16.08 -7.49 -13.50
C THR A 266 -16.26 -8.84 -14.18
N GLN A 267 -15.20 -9.39 -14.78
CA GLN A 267 -15.21 -10.68 -15.45
C GLN A 267 -14.09 -11.56 -14.94
N ALA A 268 -14.43 -12.76 -14.43
CA ALA A 268 -13.42 -13.74 -14.06
C ALA A 268 -12.64 -14.19 -15.30
N PHE A 269 -11.32 -14.32 -15.15
CA PHE A 269 -10.44 -14.82 -16.19
C PHE A 269 -10.21 -16.33 -16.04
N GLU A 270 -10.18 -17.06 -17.15
CA GLU A 270 -9.84 -18.48 -17.18
C GLU A 270 -8.76 -18.78 -18.24
N SER A 271 -7.83 -19.67 -17.90
CA SER A 271 -6.87 -20.24 -18.85
C SER A 271 -6.58 -21.70 -18.52
N VAL A 272 -5.95 -22.42 -19.44
CA VAL A 272 -5.52 -23.81 -19.22
C VAL A 272 -4.07 -24.03 -19.63
N PHE A 273 -3.42 -25.02 -19.04
CA PHE A 273 -2.11 -25.51 -19.48
C PHE A 273 -1.94 -27.01 -19.16
N THR A 274 -1.03 -27.67 -19.85
CA THR A 274 -0.68 -29.08 -19.60
C THR A 274 0.78 -29.23 -19.20
N THR A 275 1.04 -29.94 -18.11
CA THR A 275 2.41 -30.22 -17.64
C THR A 275 3.12 -31.27 -18.48
N GLY A 276 4.45 -31.16 -18.56
CA GLY A 276 5.34 -32.16 -19.14
C GLY A 276 5.60 -33.34 -18.19
N GLN A 277 6.73 -34.03 -18.41
CA GLN A 277 7.13 -35.21 -17.63
C GLN A 277 7.98 -34.87 -16.40
N SER A 278 8.68 -33.73 -16.42
CA SER A 278 9.69 -33.39 -15.41
C SER A 278 9.68 -31.91 -15.06
N GLY A 279 10.35 -31.59 -13.96
CA GLY A 279 10.67 -30.22 -13.62
C GLY A 279 11.82 -29.68 -14.46
N ASP A 280 11.93 -28.37 -14.52
CA ASP A 280 13.07 -27.67 -15.07
C ASP A 280 14.02 -27.29 -13.94
N THR A 281 15.29 -27.73 -14.03
CA THR A 281 16.33 -27.53 -13.01
C THR A 281 17.41 -26.52 -13.44
N SER A 282 17.23 -25.88 -14.60
CA SER A 282 18.23 -24.96 -15.15
C SER A 282 18.10 -23.57 -14.53
N ALA A 283 19.16 -23.07 -13.91
CA ALA A 283 19.15 -21.73 -13.30
C ALA A 283 19.10 -20.60 -14.36
N PRO A 284 18.43 -19.47 -14.07
CA PRO A 284 18.56 -18.25 -14.87
C PRO A 284 19.98 -17.67 -14.76
N ARG A 285 20.39 -16.88 -15.76
CA ARG A 285 21.63 -16.11 -15.76
C ARG A 285 21.36 -14.69 -16.26
N VAL A 286 22.18 -13.74 -15.81
CA VAL A 286 22.22 -12.39 -16.38
C VAL A 286 22.93 -12.45 -17.74
N LEU A 287 22.29 -11.88 -18.76
CA LEU A 287 22.80 -11.80 -20.12
C LEU A 287 23.39 -10.42 -20.42
N LEU A 288 22.64 -9.37 -20.13
CA LEU A 288 23.02 -7.98 -20.38
C LEU A 288 22.57 -7.09 -19.22
N THR A 289 23.31 -6.01 -19.00
CA THR A 289 22.99 -4.95 -18.04
C THR A 289 23.08 -3.62 -18.76
N ASN A 290 22.18 -2.70 -18.42
CA ASN A 290 22.28 -1.29 -18.79
C ASN A 290 21.98 -0.46 -17.53
N PRO A 291 22.89 0.38 -17.03
CA PRO A 291 24.24 0.60 -17.53
C PRO A 291 25.08 -0.68 -17.55
N SER A 292 25.97 -0.79 -18.54
CA SER A 292 26.93 -1.89 -18.59
C SER A 292 27.88 -1.85 -17.39
N SER A 293 28.37 -3.01 -16.95
CA SER A 293 29.36 -3.07 -15.86
C SER A 293 30.58 -2.18 -16.13
N GLY A 294 30.89 -1.31 -15.17
CA GLY A 294 31.97 -0.32 -15.23
C GLY A 294 31.66 0.93 -16.05
N MET A 295 30.45 1.10 -16.59
CA MET A 295 30.08 2.26 -17.41
C MET A 295 30.21 3.56 -16.60
N SER A 296 30.80 4.57 -17.24
CA SER A 296 30.94 5.93 -16.69
C SER A 296 30.07 6.93 -17.44
N GLY A 297 29.68 8.02 -16.76
CA GLY A 297 28.91 9.09 -17.39
C GLY A 297 27.44 8.74 -17.59
N VAL A 298 26.91 7.80 -16.80
CA VAL A 298 25.49 7.42 -16.85
C VAL A 298 24.62 8.61 -16.45
N PRO A 299 23.59 8.99 -17.21
CA PRO A 299 22.68 10.06 -16.82
C PRO A 299 22.03 9.84 -15.46
N VAL A 300 21.84 10.91 -14.69
CA VAL A 300 21.31 10.80 -13.31
C VAL A 300 19.85 10.34 -13.24
N ASN A 301 19.12 10.29 -14.35
CA ASN A 301 17.76 9.77 -14.48
C ASN A 301 17.69 8.41 -15.20
N ALA A 302 18.82 7.78 -15.51
CA ALA A 302 18.82 6.50 -16.24
C ALA A 302 18.29 5.36 -15.35
N PRO A 303 17.34 4.53 -15.82
CA PRO A 303 16.99 3.30 -15.12
C PRO A 303 18.11 2.27 -15.24
N VAL A 304 18.14 1.32 -14.31
CA VAL A 304 18.95 0.11 -14.44
C VAL A 304 18.10 -1.00 -15.04
N THR A 305 18.52 -1.62 -16.13
CA THR A 305 17.85 -2.77 -16.74
C THR A 305 18.79 -3.99 -16.75
N VAL A 306 18.22 -5.16 -16.54
CA VAL A 306 18.92 -6.44 -16.52
C VAL A 306 18.15 -7.45 -17.35
N GLN A 307 18.79 -8.01 -18.37
CA GLN A 307 18.22 -9.06 -19.20
C GLN A 307 18.68 -10.43 -18.69
N PHE A 308 17.77 -11.39 -18.67
CA PHE A 308 17.99 -12.75 -18.19
C PHE A 308 17.82 -13.79 -19.30
N THR A 309 18.41 -14.96 -19.09
CA THR A 309 18.30 -16.09 -20.03
C THR A 309 16.98 -16.87 -19.91
N LYS A 310 16.19 -16.62 -18.86
CA LYS A 310 14.93 -17.32 -18.58
C LYS A 310 13.92 -16.37 -17.98
N ARG A 311 12.63 -16.68 -18.17
CA ARG A 311 11.54 -15.93 -17.55
C ARG A 311 11.69 -15.99 -16.03
N LEU A 312 11.72 -14.83 -15.37
CA LEU A 312 11.75 -14.74 -13.90
C LEU A 312 10.36 -14.83 -13.28
N ASP A 313 10.31 -15.21 -12.00
CA ASP A 313 9.17 -14.98 -11.13
C ASP A 313 9.22 -13.53 -10.60
N PRO A 314 8.33 -12.63 -11.04
CA PRO A 314 8.33 -11.23 -10.63
C PRO A 314 8.16 -11.04 -9.12
N ALA A 315 7.52 -11.98 -8.42
CA ALA A 315 7.35 -11.92 -6.96
C ALA A 315 8.67 -12.09 -6.20
N THR A 316 9.72 -12.60 -6.86
CA THR A 316 11.04 -12.79 -6.25
C THR A 316 11.96 -11.58 -6.45
N LEU A 317 11.51 -10.56 -7.19
CA LEU A 317 12.22 -9.31 -7.42
C LEU A 317 11.78 -8.28 -6.37
N THR A 318 12.55 -8.18 -5.29
CA THR A 318 12.29 -7.29 -4.15
C THR A 318 13.46 -6.36 -3.91
N ALA A 319 13.26 -5.34 -3.07
CA ALA A 319 14.34 -4.46 -2.64
C ALA A 319 15.52 -5.19 -1.97
N GLN A 320 15.32 -6.43 -1.48
CA GLN A 320 16.39 -7.25 -0.89
C GLN A 320 17.11 -8.10 -1.93
N SER A 321 16.43 -8.52 -3.00
CA SER A 321 17.00 -9.42 -4.00
C SER A 321 17.59 -8.71 -5.22
N PHE A 322 17.08 -7.52 -5.54
CA PHE A 322 17.59 -6.60 -6.56
C PHE A 322 17.78 -5.21 -5.93
N ALA A 323 19.00 -4.94 -5.46
CA ALA A 323 19.33 -3.73 -4.72
C ALA A 323 20.42 -2.90 -5.40
N ALA A 324 20.26 -1.58 -5.40
CA ALA A 324 21.29 -0.63 -5.80
C ALA A 324 21.81 0.13 -4.57
N TYR A 325 23.12 0.37 -4.48
CA TYR A 325 23.76 1.08 -3.38
C TYR A 325 24.59 2.23 -3.91
N ASP A 326 24.54 3.36 -3.22
CA ASP A 326 25.49 4.46 -3.39
C ASP A 326 26.80 4.10 -2.68
N ASN A 327 27.88 3.91 -3.44
CA ASN A 327 29.16 3.49 -2.87
C ASN A 327 29.82 4.57 -2.01
N PHE A 328 29.38 5.83 -2.11
CA PHE A 328 29.89 6.92 -1.30
C PHE A 328 29.27 6.92 0.10
N THR A 329 27.96 6.74 0.21
CA THR A 329 27.24 6.76 1.49
C THR A 329 27.08 5.37 2.11
N GLY A 330 27.26 4.31 1.31
CA GLY A 330 26.94 2.93 1.68
C GLY A 330 25.44 2.66 1.83
N GLN A 331 24.58 3.62 1.48
CA GLN A 331 23.14 3.49 1.63
C GLN A 331 22.51 2.83 0.40
N GLN A 332 21.48 2.03 0.66
CA GLN A 332 20.64 1.51 -0.41
C GLN A 332 19.87 2.66 -1.06
N VAL A 333 19.82 2.65 -2.39
CA VAL A 333 19.00 3.57 -3.18
C VAL A 333 17.58 3.00 -3.23
N ALA A 334 16.60 3.80 -2.82
CA ALA A 334 15.21 3.43 -2.95
C ALA A 334 14.78 3.51 -4.42
N GLY A 335 14.01 2.52 -4.87
CA GLY A 335 13.58 2.42 -6.25
C GLY A 335 12.46 1.43 -6.44
N MET A 336 11.76 1.56 -7.56
CA MET A 336 10.76 0.62 -8.01
C MET A 336 11.41 -0.43 -8.89
N ILE A 337 11.19 -1.70 -8.57
CA ILE A 337 11.57 -2.83 -9.42
C ILE A 337 10.35 -3.25 -10.21
N GLN A 338 10.52 -3.36 -11.53
CA GLN A 338 9.47 -3.73 -12.48
C GLN A 338 9.94 -4.88 -13.36
N MET A 339 8.96 -5.63 -13.86
CA MET A 339 9.21 -6.69 -14.83
C MET A 339 8.50 -6.38 -16.15
N GLU A 340 9.23 -6.52 -17.25
CA GLU A 340 8.64 -6.45 -18.59
C GLU A 340 7.75 -7.70 -18.84
N PRO A 341 6.67 -7.61 -19.65
CA PRO A 341 5.72 -8.70 -19.85
C PRO A 341 6.34 -10.06 -20.17
N SER A 342 7.35 -10.15 -21.04
CA SER A 342 8.02 -11.41 -21.38
C SER A 342 8.70 -12.09 -20.18
N GLY A 343 8.94 -11.32 -19.11
CA GLY A 343 9.64 -11.75 -17.91
C GLY A 343 11.12 -12.05 -18.16
N LEU A 344 11.71 -11.53 -19.23
CA LEU A 344 13.14 -11.65 -19.51
C LEU A 344 13.95 -10.40 -19.13
N VAL A 345 13.28 -9.28 -18.84
CA VAL A 345 13.95 -8.03 -18.47
C VAL A 345 13.35 -7.46 -17.19
N ALA A 346 14.19 -7.24 -16.19
CA ALA A 346 13.84 -6.51 -14.98
C ALA A 346 14.45 -5.11 -15.02
N SER A 347 13.72 -4.13 -14.53
CA SER A 347 14.16 -2.74 -14.43
C SER A 347 14.12 -2.27 -12.98
N PHE A 348 15.13 -1.52 -12.55
CA PHE A 348 15.14 -0.74 -11.31
C PHE A 348 15.12 0.75 -11.68
N VAL A 349 14.06 1.43 -11.26
CA VAL A 349 13.86 2.88 -11.45
C VAL A 349 14.03 3.55 -10.10
N PRO A 350 15.06 4.39 -9.89
CA PRO A 350 15.29 5.02 -8.61
C PRO A 350 14.16 6.03 -8.30
N GLN A 351 13.70 6.10 -7.04
CA GLN A 351 12.63 7.02 -6.63
C GLN A 351 13.06 8.49 -6.70
N THR A 352 14.34 8.75 -6.48
CA THR A 352 15.00 10.03 -6.70
C THR A 352 16.09 9.83 -7.73
N THR A 353 16.39 10.84 -8.55
CA THR A 353 17.52 10.77 -9.48
C THR A 353 18.81 10.38 -8.75
N TRP A 354 19.66 9.62 -9.42
CA TRP A 354 20.95 9.21 -8.88
C TRP A 354 21.78 10.44 -8.51
N ALA A 355 22.50 10.38 -7.38
CA ALA A 355 23.40 11.47 -7.01
C ALA A 355 24.49 11.68 -8.10
N PRO A 356 24.76 12.94 -8.50
CA PRO A 356 25.64 13.24 -9.62
C PRO A 356 27.11 12.93 -9.30
N GLY A 357 27.84 12.42 -10.30
CA GLY A 357 29.28 12.13 -10.20
C GLY A 357 29.66 11.04 -9.19
N ARG A 358 28.72 10.17 -8.79
CA ARG A 358 28.94 9.09 -7.82
C ARG A 358 29.01 7.73 -8.49
N SER A 359 29.58 6.75 -7.79
CA SER A 359 29.54 5.35 -8.21
C SER A 359 28.47 4.58 -7.45
N PHE A 360 27.80 3.67 -8.16
CA PHE A 360 26.73 2.83 -7.64
C PHE A 360 27.02 1.38 -7.94
N SER A 361 26.67 0.50 -7.01
CA SER A 361 26.76 -0.95 -7.17
C SER A 361 25.37 -1.57 -7.15
N VAL A 362 25.10 -2.48 -8.08
CA VAL A 362 23.85 -3.22 -8.19
C VAL A 362 24.12 -4.67 -7.82
N TYR A 363 23.29 -5.23 -6.94
CA TYR A 363 23.37 -6.60 -6.46
C TYR A 363 22.09 -7.36 -6.77
N LEU A 364 22.26 -8.52 -7.39
CA LEU A 364 21.24 -9.52 -7.65
C LEU A 364 21.62 -10.78 -6.89
N ASN A 365 20.77 -11.26 -5.99
CA ASN A 365 21.10 -12.40 -5.12
C ASN A 365 20.34 -13.69 -5.50
N THR A 366 20.57 -14.75 -4.74
CA THR A 366 20.00 -16.09 -4.98
C THR A 366 18.52 -16.23 -4.65
N ASP A 367 17.87 -15.20 -4.10
CA ASP A 367 16.42 -15.21 -3.85
C ASP A 367 15.61 -14.92 -5.10
N ILE A 368 16.22 -14.32 -6.11
CA ILE A 368 15.65 -14.23 -7.46
C ILE A 368 15.53 -15.64 -8.03
N LYS A 369 14.33 -16.01 -8.48
CA LYS A 369 14.06 -17.30 -9.11
C LYS A 369 13.46 -17.13 -10.49
N ASP A 370 13.67 -18.14 -11.34
CA ASP A 370 12.92 -18.28 -12.58
C ASP A 370 11.49 -18.78 -12.32
N SER A 371 10.69 -18.82 -13.38
CA SER A 371 9.31 -19.34 -13.34
C SER A 371 9.20 -20.84 -13.04
N ALA A 372 10.30 -21.56 -12.85
CA ALA A 372 10.36 -22.94 -12.39
C ALA A 372 10.97 -23.07 -10.98
N GLY A 373 11.18 -21.94 -10.29
CA GLY A 373 11.73 -21.90 -8.93
C GLY A 373 13.25 -22.09 -8.85
N ASN A 374 13.97 -22.13 -9.97
CA ASN A 374 15.44 -22.23 -9.96
C ASN A 374 16.06 -20.89 -9.59
N ARG A 375 17.00 -20.91 -8.65
CA ARG A 375 17.65 -19.72 -8.12
C ARG A 375 18.69 -19.16 -9.08
N LEU A 376 18.71 -17.83 -9.21
CA LEU A 376 19.79 -17.10 -9.87
C LEU A 376 21.12 -17.33 -9.12
N GLN A 377 22.23 -17.38 -9.86
CA GLN A 377 23.56 -17.23 -9.24
C GLN A 377 23.82 -15.75 -8.95
N SER A 378 24.28 -15.43 -7.73
CA SER A 378 24.55 -14.04 -7.36
C SER A 378 25.37 -13.30 -8.41
N TYR A 379 24.92 -12.09 -8.75
CA TYR A 379 25.52 -11.24 -9.77
C TYR A 379 25.60 -9.81 -9.25
N SER A 380 26.70 -9.14 -9.53
CA SER A 380 26.85 -7.73 -9.20
C SER A 380 27.63 -6.99 -10.28
N PHE A 381 27.28 -5.72 -10.47
CA PHE A 381 28.00 -4.81 -11.35
C PHE A 381 27.97 -3.40 -10.76
N SER A 382 28.75 -2.49 -11.33
CA SER A 382 28.78 -1.09 -10.91
C SER A 382 28.78 -0.15 -12.10
N PHE A 383 28.41 1.10 -11.87
CA PHE A 383 28.51 2.19 -12.83
C PHE A 383 28.77 3.51 -12.11
N SER A 384 29.12 4.56 -12.86
CA SER A 384 29.24 5.92 -12.32
C SER A 384 28.42 6.92 -13.10
N THR A 385 27.77 7.83 -12.37
CA THR A 385 26.87 8.83 -12.95
C THR A 385 27.63 10.01 -13.52
N SER A 386 27.02 10.67 -14.49
CA SER A 386 27.39 12.00 -14.93
C SER A 386 26.88 13.05 -13.92
N PHE A 387 26.93 14.32 -14.31
CA PHE A 387 26.35 15.43 -13.55
C PHE A 387 24.98 15.88 -14.10
N PHE A 388 24.49 15.26 -15.18
CA PHE A 388 23.32 15.74 -15.92
C PHE A 388 22.30 14.62 -16.15
N ALA A 389 21.03 15.01 -16.20
CA ALA A 389 19.96 14.14 -16.66
C ALA A 389 20.01 14.03 -18.19
N ASP A 390 19.57 12.90 -18.72
CA ASP A 390 19.24 12.79 -20.13
C ASP A 390 17.96 13.59 -20.38
N ALA A 391 18.08 14.60 -21.23
CA ALA A 391 16.98 15.46 -21.65
C ALA A 391 16.52 15.14 -23.08
N GLN A 392 17.14 14.17 -23.75
CA GLN A 392 16.72 13.76 -25.08
C GLN A 392 15.58 12.74 -24.98
N GLY A 393 14.40 13.16 -25.44
CA GLY A 393 13.27 12.26 -25.61
C GLY A 393 13.55 11.19 -26.68
N PRO A 394 12.82 10.06 -26.64
CA PRO A 394 12.88 9.08 -27.72
C PRO A 394 12.48 9.75 -29.04
N HIS A 395 13.22 9.45 -30.11
CA HIS A 395 12.86 9.83 -31.47
C HIS A 395 12.82 8.59 -32.34
N ILE A 396 11.90 8.57 -33.31
CA ILE A 396 11.76 7.46 -34.25
C ILE A 396 12.99 7.44 -35.15
N VAL A 397 13.70 6.31 -35.17
CA VAL A 397 14.82 6.08 -36.07
C VAL A 397 14.35 5.19 -37.22
N GLY A 398 13.89 5.82 -38.30
CA GLY A 398 13.42 5.15 -39.52
C GLY A 398 11.91 4.91 -39.55
N THR A 399 11.28 5.36 -40.64
CA THR A 399 9.88 5.09 -41.01
C THR A 399 9.77 3.88 -41.91
#